data_AF-A0A9D5TTV9-F1
#
_entry.id   AF-A0A9D5TTV9-F1
#
_cell.length_a   1.000
_cell.length_b   1.000
_cell.length_c   1.000
_cell.angle_alpha   90.00
_cell.angle_beta   90.00
_cell.angle_gamma   90.00
#
_symmetry.space_group_name_H-M   'P 1'
#
loop_
_entity.id
_entity.type
_entity.pdbx_description
1 polymer ?
#
loop_
_entity_poly.entity_id
_entity_poly.type
_entity_poly.pdbx_seq_one_letter_code
_entity_poly.pdbx_strand_id
1 'polypeptide(L)'
;ATTHDNPRHLGPRPITTGLSREDIQTWMEDALREMPEAVGVNIHMGTLSSTKEQIIGPVFDMLEKKKMYFLDSKTSSKSVCRQVAETKAVDFYENRVFLEHERKTKEYVKKRLRKAMDIALSEGECIAIGHVGNEGGMITVEAIRELLPEFEERNVALVFLSELTPFSFDKTRN
;
A
#
# COMPACT_ATOMS: atom_id res chain seq x y z
N ALA A 1 -8.30 18.09 1.07
CA ALA A 1 -7.82 17.34 2.24
C ALA A 1 -9.02 16.64 2.84
N THR A 2 -9.05 15.31 2.82
CA THR A 2 -9.97 14.56 3.67
C THR A 2 -9.53 14.76 5.13
N THR A 3 -10.46 14.67 6.06
CA THR A 3 -10.33 15.03 7.48
C THR A 3 -9.34 14.17 8.30
N HIS A 4 -8.43 13.46 7.66
CA HIS A 4 -7.53 12.47 8.28
C HIS A 4 -6.04 12.74 8.02
N ASP A 5 -5.68 13.72 7.19
CA ASP A 5 -4.29 14.13 6.97
C ASP A 5 -3.80 15.01 8.14
N ASN A 6 -3.69 14.47 9.36
CA ASN A 6 -3.03 15.16 10.46
C ASN A 6 -1.50 15.14 10.22
N PRO A 7 -0.83 16.30 10.09
CA PRO A 7 0.61 16.38 9.78
C PRO A 7 1.50 15.62 10.77
N ARG A 8 1.03 15.35 11.99
CA ARG A 8 1.79 14.58 12.99
C ARG A 8 2.02 13.12 12.60
N HIS A 9 1.22 12.55 11.69
CA HIS A 9 1.37 11.16 11.24
C HIS A 9 2.39 10.98 10.11
N LEU A 10 2.88 12.07 9.53
CA LEU A 10 3.82 12.04 8.41
C LEU A 10 5.25 11.65 8.81
N GLY A 11 5.57 11.61 10.11
CA GLY A 11 6.92 11.40 10.59
C GLY A 11 7.84 12.60 10.31
N PRO A 12 9.15 12.48 10.61
CA PRO A 12 10.08 13.60 10.58
C PRO A 12 10.55 14.00 9.17
N ARG A 13 10.50 13.08 8.18
CA ARG A 13 10.98 13.32 6.79
C ARG A 13 9.94 12.90 5.74
N PRO A 14 8.78 13.56 5.67
CA PRO A 14 7.75 13.18 4.70
C PRO A 14 8.05 13.66 3.29
N ILE A 15 7.81 12.79 2.32
CA ILE A 15 7.85 13.16 0.89
C ILE A 15 6.64 14.05 0.57
N THR A 16 6.86 15.37 0.62
CA THR A 16 5.85 16.40 0.32
C THR A 16 6.06 17.02 -1.06
N THR A 17 5.06 17.75 -1.55
CA THR A 17 5.09 18.35 -2.90
C THR A 17 6.10 19.48 -3.09
N GLY A 18 6.77 19.93 -2.03
CA GLY A 18 7.79 20.99 -2.09
C GLY A 18 9.22 20.47 -2.20
N LEU A 19 9.44 19.16 -2.13
CA LEU A 19 10.78 18.58 -2.19
C LEU A 19 11.34 18.58 -3.60
N SER A 20 12.66 18.74 -3.70
CA SER A 20 13.40 18.52 -4.94
C SER A 20 13.51 17.02 -5.25
N ARG A 21 13.84 16.69 -6.50
CA ARG A 21 14.14 15.31 -6.91
C ARG A 21 15.28 14.73 -6.09
N GLU A 22 16.31 15.53 -5.86
CA GLU A 22 17.53 15.16 -5.16
C GLU A 22 17.25 14.87 -3.67
N ASP A 23 16.40 15.69 -3.04
CA ASP A 23 15.95 15.45 -1.66
C ASP A 23 15.19 14.13 -1.57
N ILE A 24 14.24 13.89 -2.49
CA ILE A 24 13.44 12.66 -2.51
C ILE A 24 14.34 11.43 -2.65
N GLN A 25 15.28 11.45 -3.59
CA GLN A 25 16.21 10.34 -3.79
C GLN A 25 17.10 10.10 -2.58
N THR A 26 17.66 11.16 -2.00
CA THR A 26 18.49 11.08 -0.78
C THR A 26 17.70 10.48 0.38
N TRP A 27 16.46 10.92 0.59
CA TRP A 27 15.64 10.46 1.71
C TRP A 27 15.18 9.01 1.52
N MET A 28 14.89 8.62 0.28
CA MET A 28 14.62 7.22 -0.07
C MET A 28 15.84 6.34 0.16
N GLU A 29 17.04 6.80 -0.20
CA GLU A 29 18.29 6.05 0.07
C GLU A 29 18.55 5.88 1.56
N ASP A 30 18.34 6.92 2.35
CA ASP A 30 18.46 6.85 3.82
C ASP A 30 17.45 5.86 4.41
N ALA A 31 16.17 5.96 4.02
CA ALA A 31 15.12 5.05 4.52
C ALA A 31 15.40 3.58 4.17
N LEU A 32 15.89 3.32 2.95
CA LEU A 32 16.26 1.97 2.53
C LEU A 32 17.55 1.46 3.17
N ARG A 33 18.43 2.36 3.62
CA ARG A 33 19.61 1.99 4.42
C ARG A 33 19.23 1.60 5.84
N GLU A 34 18.19 2.21 6.41
CA GLU A 34 17.66 1.85 7.72
C GLU A 34 16.94 0.50 7.72
N MET A 35 16.39 0.08 6.58
CA MET A 35 15.73 -1.22 6.39
C MET A 35 16.32 -1.99 5.18
N PRO A 36 17.55 -2.53 5.30
CA PRO A 36 18.24 -3.22 4.21
C PRO A 36 17.48 -4.42 3.61
N GLU A 37 16.61 -5.04 4.39
CA GLU A 37 15.82 -6.21 4.02
C GLU A 37 14.54 -5.86 3.26
N ALA A 38 14.24 -4.57 3.06
CA ALA A 38 13.04 -4.14 2.34
C ALA A 38 13.08 -4.61 0.87
N VAL A 39 11.99 -5.26 0.44
CA VAL A 39 11.80 -5.74 -0.94
C VAL A 39 10.84 -4.86 -1.75
N GLY A 40 10.19 -3.90 -1.10
CA GLY A 40 9.26 -2.97 -1.71
C GLY A 40 8.92 -1.81 -0.79
N VAL A 41 8.16 -0.86 -1.32
CA VAL A 41 7.77 0.37 -0.61
C VAL A 41 6.27 0.58 -0.72
N ASN A 42 5.66 1.11 0.33
CA ASN A 42 4.26 1.51 0.35
C ASN A 42 4.16 3.02 0.64
N ILE A 43 3.21 3.70 0.01
CA ILE A 43 2.88 5.09 0.34
C ILE A 43 1.95 5.20 1.55
N HIS A 44 2.45 5.80 2.62
CA HIS A 44 1.65 6.20 3.77
C HIS A 44 1.04 7.59 3.52
N MET A 45 -0.28 7.75 3.74
CA MET A 45 -1.03 8.96 3.38
C MET A 45 -0.87 9.28 1.88
N GLY A 46 -0.19 10.37 1.54
CA GLY A 46 0.18 10.67 0.16
C GLY A 46 -0.99 11.10 -0.75
N THR A 47 -2.14 11.52 -0.19
CA THR A 47 -3.31 11.97 -0.96
C THR A 47 -2.97 13.02 -2.01
N LEU A 48 -2.01 13.91 -1.71
CA LEU A 48 -1.50 14.92 -2.64
C LEU A 48 -0.26 14.42 -3.42
N SER A 49 0.77 13.90 -2.74
CA SER A 49 2.02 13.48 -3.38
C SER A 49 1.82 12.41 -4.45
N SER A 50 0.91 11.45 -4.23
CA SER A 50 0.57 10.40 -5.21
C SER A 50 -0.05 10.93 -6.50
N THR A 51 -0.54 12.18 -6.52
CA THR A 51 -1.15 12.81 -7.71
C THR A 51 -0.16 13.63 -8.54
N LYS A 52 1.11 13.66 -8.11
CA LYS A 52 2.15 14.52 -8.68
C LYS A 52 3.29 13.68 -9.23
N GLU A 53 3.34 13.54 -10.55
CA GLU A 53 4.37 12.78 -11.24
C GLU A 53 5.78 13.26 -10.91
N GLN A 54 5.99 14.57 -10.77
CA GLN A 54 7.29 15.14 -10.41
C GLN A 54 7.77 14.73 -9.01
N ILE A 55 6.86 14.27 -8.14
CA ILE A 55 7.17 13.82 -6.78
C ILE A 55 7.33 12.31 -6.74
N ILE A 56 6.41 11.56 -7.35
CA ILE A 56 6.46 10.10 -7.30
C ILE A 56 7.47 9.52 -8.32
N GLY A 57 7.75 10.22 -9.41
CA GLY A 57 8.72 9.81 -10.44
C GLY A 57 10.10 9.49 -9.87
N PRO A 58 10.74 10.41 -9.11
CA PRO A 58 12.00 10.15 -8.42
C PRO A 58 11.96 8.96 -7.44
N VAL A 59 10.82 8.68 -6.81
CA VAL A 59 10.63 7.50 -5.96
C VAL A 59 10.73 6.25 -6.81
N PHE A 60 9.99 6.19 -7.92
CA PHE A 60 10.00 5.03 -8.81
C PHE A 60 11.34 4.83 -9.54
N ASP A 61 12.09 5.90 -9.85
CA ASP A 61 13.46 5.79 -10.36
C ASP A 61 14.35 4.95 -9.41
N MET A 62 14.17 5.17 -8.10
CA MET A 62 14.91 4.41 -7.07
C MET A 62 14.44 2.96 -6.99
N LEU A 63 13.12 2.71 -7.10
CA LEU A 63 12.55 1.36 -7.04
C LEU A 63 12.98 0.52 -8.24
N GLU A 64 12.97 1.08 -9.44
CA GLU A 64 13.46 0.43 -10.65
C GLU A 64 14.94 0.05 -10.49
N LYS A 65 15.79 1.01 -10.10
CA LYS A 65 17.23 0.78 -9.89
C LYS A 65 17.51 -0.32 -8.86
N LYS A 66 16.70 -0.41 -7.80
CA LYS A 66 16.86 -1.38 -6.71
C LYS A 66 16.03 -2.65 -6.90
N LYS A 67 15.27 -2.78 -7.98
CA LYS A 67 14.37 -3.91 -8.27
C LYS A 67 13.37 -4.17 -7.15
N MET A 68 12.75 -3.09 -6.66
CA MET A 68 11.77 -3.12 -5.57
C MET A 68 10.37 -2.88 -6.12
N TYR A 69 9.35 -3.48 -5.50
CA TYR A 69 7.96 -3.21 -5.87
C TYR A 69 7.39 -1.97 -5.15
N PHE A 70 6.26 -1.47 -5.65
CA PHE A 70 5.47 -0.43 -5.01
C PHE A 70 4.04 -0.89 -4.69
N LEU A 71 3.60 -0.67 -3.45
CA LEU A 71 2.22 -0.83 -3.04
C LEU A 71 1.55 0.54 -2.86
N ASP A 72 0.60 0.87 -3.73
CA ASP A 72 -0.25 2.04 -3.56
C ASP A 72 -1.37 1.74 -2.55
N SER A 73 -1.36 2.44 -1.42
CA SER A 73 -2.44 2.38 -0.44
C SER A 73 -3.80 2.89 -0.98
N LYS A 74 -3.82 3.51 -2.17
CA LYS A 74 -5.01 4.04 -2.86
C LYS A 74 -5.77 5.10 -2.04
N THR A 75 -5.03 5.95 -1.35
CA THR A 75 -5.57 7.08 -0.56
C THR A 75 -6.20 8.18 -1.43
N SER A 76 -5.90 8.21 -2.74
CA SER A 76 -6.50 9.11 -3.72
C SER A 76 -6.91 8.36 -4.98
N SER A 77 -8.14 8.62 -5.46
CA SER A 77 -8.59 8.12 -6.76
C SER A 77 -7.83 8.74 -7.94
N LYS A 78 -7.12 9.84 -7.71
CA LYS A 78 -6.29 10.56 -8.69
C LYS A 78 -4.80 10.19 -8.63
N SER A 79 -4.45 9.13 -7.91
CA SER A 79 -3.06 8.64 -7.85
C SER A 79 -2.55 8.34 -9.26
N VAL A 80 -1.36 8.86 -9.58
CA VAL A 80 -0.63 8.58 -10.83
C VAL A 80 0.38 7.45 -10.66
N CYS A 81 0.49 6.85 -9.46
CA CYS A 81 1.48 5.82 -9.16
C CYS A 81 1.42 4.64 -10.15
N ARG A 82 0.22 4.20 -10.55
CA ARG A 82 0.07 3.12 -11.54
C ARG A 82 0.68 3.46 -12.90
N GLN A 83 0.41 4.65 -13.42
CA GLN A 83 0.93 5.10 -14.71
C GLN A 83 2.46 5.24 -14.68
N VAL A 84 2.99 5.75 -13.57
CA VAL A 84 4.43 5.89 -13.37
C VAL A 84 5.10 4.51 -13.24
N ALA A 85 4.46 3.58 -12.54
CA ALA A 85 4.92 2.20 -12.43
C ALA A 85 5.04 1.51 -13.78
N GLU A 86 4.03 1.67 -14.64
CA GLU A 86 4.03 1.17 -16.02
C GLU A 86 5.20 1.73 -16.82
N THR A 87 5.36 3.05 -16.79
CA THR A 87 6.40 3.77 -17.53
C THR A 87 7.81 3.35 -17.10
N LYS A 88 7.99 3.03 -15.82
CA LYS A 88 9.28 2.71 -15.21
C LYS A 88 9.48 1.20 -14.99
N ALA A 89 8.58 0.37 -15.51
CA ALA A 89 8.61 -1.08 -15.38
C ALA A 89 8.82 -1.57 -13.93
N VAL A 90 8.13 -0.92 -12.97
CA VAL A 90 8.18 -1.28 -11.55
C VAL A 90 6.97 -2.14 -11.21
N ASP A 91 7.20 -3.26 -10.54
CA ASP A 91 6.14 -4.12 -10.01
C ASP A 91 5.23 -3.32 -9.08
N PHE A 92 3.93 -3.38 -9.36
CA PHE A 92 2.95 -2.49 -8.77
C PHE A 92 1.77 -3.26 -8.20
N TYR A 93 1.33 -2.82 -7.02
CA TYR A 93 0.22 -3.39 -6.30
C TYR A 93 -0.71 -2.27 -5.81
N GLU A 94 -2.00 -2.58 -5.67
CA GLU A 94 -2.96 -1.63 -5.11
C GLU A 94 -3.79 -2.25 -3.98
N ASN A 95 -3.95 -1.48 -2.91
CA ASN A 95 -4.88 -1.82 -1.86
C ASN A 95 -6.33 -1.85 -2.36
N ARG A 96 -7.09 -2.85 -1.93
CA ARG A 96 -8.53 -3.00 -2.20
C ARG A 96 -9.39 -2.72 -0.97
N VAL A 97 -8.87 -2.97 0.24
CA VAL A 97 -9.63 -2.91 1.49
C VAL A 97 -8.77 -2.38 2.63
N PHE A 98 -9.14 -1.23 3.20
CA PHE A 98 -8.69 -0.87 4.56
C PHE A 98 -9.48 -1.60 5.63
N LEU A 99 -8.80 -2.09 6.66
CA LEU A 99 -9.38 -2.93 7.72
C LEU A 99 -10.05 -2.14 8.86
N GLU A 100 -9.43 -1.05 9.33
CA GLU A 100 -9.91 -0.30 10.51
C GLU A 100 -10.06 1.22 10.30
N HIS A 101 -9.93 1.70 9.06
CA HIS A 101 -9.93 3.13 8.74
C HIS A 101 -11.23 3.86 9.14
N GLU A 102 -12.42 3.29 8.90
CA GLU A 102 -13.68 3.96 9.24
C GLU A 102 -14.11 3.76 10.70
N ARG A 103 -13.81 2.59 11.28
CA ARG A 103 -14.16 2.25 12.66
C ARG A 103 -13.11 1.33 13.27
N LYS A 104 -12.72 1.65 14.50
CA LYS A 104 -11.68 0.96 15.26
C LYS A 104 -12.28 -0.07 16.21
N THR A 105 -13.06 -1.02 15.67
CA THR A 105 -13.66 -2.13 16.44
C THR A 105 -13.32 -3.47 15.80
N LYS A 106 -13.18 -4.51 16.62
CA LYS A 106 -12.87 -5.87 16.14
C LYS A 106 -13.92 -6.39 15.16
N GLU A 107 -15.20 -6.14 15.44
CA GLU A 107 -16.32 -6.57 14.58
C GLU A 107 -16.28 -5.86 13.21
N TYR A 108 -15.89 -4.59 13.18
CA TYR A 108 -15.71 -3.88 11.93
C TYR A 108 -14.54 -4.46 11.14
N VAL A 109 -13.40 -4.71 11.77
CA VAL A 109 -12.25 -5.36 11.13
C VAL A 109 -12.65 -6.72 10.56
N LYS A 110 -13.37 -7.55 11.33
CA LYS A 110 -13.88 -8.84 10.85
C LYS A 110 -14.77 -8.70 9.62
N LYS A 111 -15.68 -7.72 9.61
CA LYS A 111 -16.51 -7.42 8.43
C LYS A 111 -15.64 -7.06 7.21
N ARG A 112 -14.58 -6.27 7.40
CA ARG A 112 -13.67 -5.87 6.32
C ARG A 112 -12.80 -7.04 5.84
N LEU A 113 -12.33 -7.91 6.73
CA LEU A 113 -11.64 -9.15 6.37
C LEU A 113 -12.53 -10.08 5.54
N ARG A 114 -13.81 -10.24 5.91
CA ARG A 114 -14.77 -11.00 5.09
C ARG A 114 -14.97 -10.39 3.70
N LYS A 115 -15.05 -9.06 3.63
CA LYS A 115 -15.09 -8.37 2.33
C LYS A 115 -13.83 -8.63 1.49
N ALA A 116 -12.66 -8.69 2.11
CA ALA A 116 -11.43 -9.03 1.42
C ALA A 116 -11.44 -10.49 0.92
N MET A 117 -11.93 -11.44 1.73
CA MET A 117 -12.15 -12.83 1.29
C MET A 117 -13.11 -12.92 0.10
N ASP A 118 -14.23 -12.16 0.12
CA ASP A 118 -15.19 -12.14 -1.00
C ASP A 118 -14.55 -11.61 -2.30
N ILE A 119 -13.68 -10.60 -2.20
CA ILE A 119 -12.93 -10.08 -3.35
C ILE A 119 -11.94 -11.13 -3.84
N ALA A 120 -11.14 -11.73 -2.95
CA ALA A 120 -10.17 -12.75 -3.33
C ALA A 120 -10.83 -13.95 -4.03
N LEU A 121 -11.99 -14.39 -3.57
CA LEU A 121 -12.72 -15.50 -4.20
C LEU A 121 -13.31 -15.17 -5.57
N SER A 122 -13.59 -13.89 -5.85
CA SER A 122 -14.18 -13.45 -7.12
C SER A 122 -13.16 -12.96 -8.14
N GLU A 123 -12.07 -12.35 -7.68
CA GLU A 123 -11.04 -11.71 -8.50
C GLU A 123 -9.71 -12.50 -8.49
N GLY A 124 -9.60 -13.56 -7.69
CA GLY A 124 -8.42 -14.41 -7.53
C GLY A 124 -7.49 -13.97 -6.40
N GLU A 125 -7.44 -12.66 -6.11
CA GLU A 125 -6.62 -12.09 -5.03
C GLU A 125 -7.26 -10.83 -4.43
N CYS A 126 -6.84 -10.46 -3.22
CA CYS A 126 -7.22 -9.19 -2.62
C CYS A 126 -6.12 -8.71 -1.67
N ILE A 127 -5.65 -7.49 -1.87
CA ILE A 127 -4.75 -6.82 -0.94
C ILE A 127 -5.58 -5.99 0.05
N ALA A 128 -5.41 -6.28 1.33
CA ALA A 128 -6.02 -5.53 2.41
C ALA A 128 -4.94 -4.92 3.32
N ILE A 129 -5.11 -3.66 3.71
CA ILE A 129 -4.19 -2.94 4.59
C ILE A 129 -4.85 -2.72 5.95
N GLY A 130 -4.15 -3.16 7.00
CA GLY A 130 -4.43 -2.82 8.39
C GLY A 130 -3.30 -2.00 9.02
N HIS A 131 -3.58 -1.37 10.15
CA HIS A 131 -2.63 -0.51 10.86
C HIS A 131 -2.24 -1.10 12.22
N VAL A 132 -1.06 -0.73 12.71
CA VAL A 132 -0.61 -0.97 14.09
C VAL A 132 -0.82 0.29 14.94
N GLY A 133 -0.67 0.18 16.26
CA GLY A 133 -0.84 1.30 17.19
C GLY A 133 -2.30 1.71 17.38
N ASN A 134 -2.56 2.98 17.72
CA ASN A 134 -3.89 3.47 18.12
C ASN A 134 -4.97 3.41 17.02
N GLU A 135 -4.57 3.18 15.77
CA GLU A 135 -5.51 3.00 14.67
C GLU A 135 -5.99 1.56 14.56
N GLY A 136 -5.13 0.60 14.91
CA GLY A 136 -5.40 -0.84 14.89
C GLY A 136 -4.60 -1.58 15.94
N GLY A 137 -3.71 -2.48 15.51
CA GLY A 137 -2.89 -3.30 16.41
C GLY A 137 -3.67 -4.48 16.97
N MET A 138 -3.96 -4.48 18.28
CA MET A 138 -4.54 -5.66 18.95
C MET A 138 -5.91 -6.05 18.40
N ILE A 139 -6.76 -5.07 18.08
CA ILE A 139 -8.07 -5.36 17.48
C ILE A 139 -7.95 -6.06 16.12
N THR A 140 -6.94 -5.68 15.33
CA THR A 140 -6.69 -6.23 13.99
C THR A 140 -6.08 -7.62 14.09
N VAL A 141 -5.09 -7.80 14.97
CA VAL A 141 -4.47 -9.11 15.25
C VAL A 141 -5.51 -10.11 15.76
N GLU A 142 -6.36 -9.71 16.72
CA GLU A 142 -7.41 -10.58 17.25
C GLU A 142 -8.46 -10.93 16.19
N ALA A 143 -8.88 -9.96 15.36
CA ALA A 143 -9.81 -10.21 14.28
C ALA A 143 -9.27 -11.22 13.27
N ILE A 144 -8.00 -11.08 12.86
CA ILE A 144 -7.33 -12.02 11.95
C ILE A 144 -7.30 -13.41 12.61
N ARG A 145 -6.80 -13.51 13.85
CA ARG A 145 -6.68 -14.79 14.56
C ARG A 145 -8.02 -15.52 14.70
N GLU A 146 -9.08 -14.80 15.04
CA GLU A 146 -10.42 -15.38 15.19
C GLU A 146 -11.06 -15.79 13.86
N LEU A 147 -10.61 -15.22 12.73
CA LEU A 147 -11.11 -15.57 11.40
C LEU A 147 -10.26 -16.59 10.67
N LEU A 148 -9.07 -16.96 11.14
CA LEU A 148 -8.23 -17.97 10.48
C LEU A 148 -9.00 -19.26 10.11
N PRO A 149 -9.86 -19.83 10.97
CA PRO A 149 -10.66 -20.99 10.58
C PRO A 149 -11.62 -20.72 9.41
N GLU A 150 -12.18 -19.50 9.32
CA GLU A 150 -13.07 -19.08 8.23
C GLU A 150 -12.28 -18.87 6.92
N PHE A 151 -11.04 -18.37 6.99
CA PHE A 151 -10.14 -18.32 5.83
C PHE A 151 -9.90 -19.72 5.25
N GLU A 152 -9.57 -20.69 6.11
CA GLU A 152 -9.36 -22.08 5.71
C GLU A 152 -10.64 -22.73 5.15
N GLU A 153 -11.78 -22.59 5.82
CA GLU A 153 -13.08 -23.12 5.38
C GLU A 153 -13.47 -22.58 3.99
N ARG A 154 -13.16 -21.32 3.73
CA ARG A 154 -13.43 -20.65 2.44
C ARG A 154 -12.35 -20.86 1.40
N ASN A 155 -11.30 -21.64 1.68
CA ASN A 155 -10.16 -21.87 0.80
C ASN A 155 -9.46 -20.56 0.37
N VAL A 156 -9.28 -19.63 1.31
CA VAL A 156 -8.55 -18.37 1.12
C VAL A 156 -7.25 -18.43 1.93
N ALA A 157 -6.11 -18.34 1.25
CA ALA A 157 -4.80 -18.31 1.90
C ALA A 157 -4.33 -16.87 2.16
N LEU A 158 -3.68 -16.66 3.30
CA LEU A 158 -2.88 -15.45 3.54
C LEU A 158 -1.46 -15.71 3.03
N VAL A 159 -0.98 -14.86 2.13
CA VAL A 159 0.34 -14.97 1.50
C VAL A 159 1.11 -13.65 1.63
N PHE A 160 2.41 -13.67 1.38
CA PHE A 160 3.19 -12.44 1.26
C PHE A 160 2.79 -11.70 -0.02
N LEU A 161 2.89 -10.36 0.02
CA LEU A 161 2.58 -9.53 -1.13
C LEU A 161 3.44 -9.89 -2.36
N SER A 162 4.70 -10.27 -2.15
CA SER A 162 5.63 -10.70 -3.20
C SER A 162 5.27 -12.05 -3.85
N GLU A 163 4.32 -12.79 -3.29
CA GLU A 163 3.79 -14.03 -3.89
C GLU A 163 2.59 -13.76 -4.80
N LEU A 164 2.01 -12.57 -4.75
CA LEU A 164 0.95 -12.15 -5.67
C LEU A 164 1.54 -11.75 -7.01
N THR A 165 0.70 -11.77 -8.05
CA THR A 165 1.12 -11.31 -9.38
C THR A 165 1.03 -9.78 -9.41
N PRO A 166 2.11 -9.06 -9.77
CA PRO A 166 2.04 -7.60 -9.90
C PRO A 166 1.05 -7.21 -11.02
N PHE A 167 0.57 -5.98 -10.95
CA PHE A 167 -0.40 -5.46 -11.90
C PHE A 167 0.09 -5.66 -13.34
N SER A 168 -0.72 -6.31 -14.18
CA SER A 168 -0.39 -6.50 -15.58
C SER A 168 -0.64 -5.21 -16.37
N PHE A 169 0.43 -4.63 -16.90
CA PHE A 169 0.37 -3.56 -17.88
C PHE A 169 0.29 -4.19 -19.27
N ASP A 170 -0.91 -4.67 -19.63
CA ASP A 170 -1.10 -5.31 -20.93
C ASP A 170 -0.80 -4.30 -22.05
N LYS A 171 0.23 -4.59 -22.87
CA LYS A 171 0.68 -3.74 -23.99
C LYS A 171 -0.28 -3.75 -25.18
N THR A 172 -1.47 -4.33 -25.05
CA THR A 172 -2.43 -4.52 -26.14
C THR A 172 -3.81 -3.93 -25.85
N ARG A 173 -3.86 -2.61 -25.62
CA ARG A 173 -5.05 -1.81 -25.94
C ARG A 173 -4.63 -0.57 -26.75
N ASN A 174 -4.34 -0.81 -28.02
CA ASN A 174 -4.50 0.18 -29.09
C ASN A 174 -5.85 -0.03 -29.76
#